data_AF-A0A7C4SL99-F1
#
_entry.id   AF-A0A7C4SL99-F1
#
_cell.length_a   1.000
_cell.length_b   1.000
_cell.length_c   1.000
_cell.angle_alpha   90.00
_cell.angle_beta   90.00
_cell.angle_gamma   90.00
#
_symmetry.space_group_name_H-M   'P 1'
#
loop_
_entity.id
_entity.type
_entity.pdbx_description
1 polymer ?
#
loop_
_entity_poly.entity_id
_entity_poly.type
_entity_poly.pdbx_seq_one_letter_code
_entity_poly.pdbx_strand_id
1 'polypeptide(L)'
;MRPRTGLAILSGVVTCAALDLAILVTAGYSNIVLISPFLGGLVTGSFFIDPMKNGGKMGAIVAIIDILLIRQIIQTVLLQMGLLTIPPEISEIESLGLPMLLFLLIISFLIQLGIGFGGGVVGSYIKRRMTPPPQPPPLNVCPYCKAKVPPGAIYCPYCGANLKEAKPPRF
;
A
#
# COMPACT_ATOMS: atom_id res chain seq x y z
N MET A 1 2.66 10.58 12.81
CA MET A 1 3.42 9.31 12.88
C MET A 1 4.21 9.14 11.59
N ARG A 2 5.53 8.91 11.64
CA ARG A 2 6.31 8.58 10.42
C ARG A 2 5.83 7.22 9.88
N PRO A 3 5.54 7.07 8.58
CA PRO A 3 5.16 5.77 8.04
C PRO A 3 6.35 4.82 8.21
N ARG A 4 6.13 3.67 8.88
CA ARG A 4 7.12 2.59 8.95
C ARG A 4 7.14 1.90 7.59
N THR A 5 7.95 2.42 6.67
CA THR A 5 8.13 1.90 5.30
C THR A 5 8.39 0.39 5.29
N GLY A 6 9.22 -0.10 6.21
CA GLY A 6 9.49 -1.53 6.33
C GLY A 6 8.24 -2.37 6.61
N LEU A 7 7.34 -1.89 7.48
CA LEU A 7 6.08 -2.60 7.78
C LEU A 7 5.15 -2.61 6.57
N ALA A 8 5.09 -1.49 5.82
CA ALA A 8 4.27 -1.40 4.62
C ALA A 8 4.72 -2.42 3.56
N ILE A 9 6.03 -2.47 3.25
CA ILE A 9 6.60 -3.42 2.29
C ILE A 9 6.36 -4.85 2.76
N LEU A 10 6.62 -5.14 4.04
CA LEU A 10 6.40 -6.48 4.60
C LEU A 10 4.95 -6.92 4.43
N SER A 11 3.99 -6.03 4.74
CA SER A 11 2.56 -6.36 4.59
C SER A 11 2.17 -6.65 3.14
N GLY A 12 2.72 -5.89 2.17
CA GLY A 12 2.51 -6.14 0.75
C GLY A 12 3.10 -7.48 0.29
N VAL A 13 4.35 -7.75 0.66
CA VAL A 13 5.07 -9.00 0.37
C VAL A 13 4.32 -10.22 0.89
N VAL A 14 3.87 -10.16 2.14
CA VAL A 14 3.08 -11.24 2.76
C VAL A 14 1.75 -11.43 2.01
N THR A 15 1.10 -10.34 1.61
CA THR A 15 -0.15 -10.40 0.84
C THR A 15 0.07 -11.07 -0.52
N CYS A 16 1.13 -10.69 -1.25
CA CYS A 16 1.46 -11.34 -2.51
C CYS A 16 1.75 -12.82 -2.32
N ALA A 17 2.60 -13.19 -1.35
CA ALA A 17 2.98 -14.58 -1.10
C ALA A 17 1.76 -15.47 -0.78
N ALA A 18 0.85 -14.97 0.06
CA ALA A 18 -0.37 -15.69 0.40
C ALA A 18 -1.29 -15.89 -0.82
N LEU A 19 -1.42 -14.86 -1.66
CA LEU A 19 -2.24 -14.92 -2.87
C LEU A 19 -1.62 -15.80 -3.95
N ASP A 20 -0.32 -15.69 -4.20
CA ASP A 20 0.40 -16.55 -5.15
C ASP A 20 0.28 -18.02 -4.74
N LEU A 21 0.49 -18.33 -3.46
CA LEU A 21 0.31 -19.68 -2.94
C LEU A 21 -1.14 -20.16 -3.14
N ALA A 22 -2.14 -19.35 -2.77
CA ALA A 22 -3.54 -19.73 -2.89
C ALA A 22 -3.95 -19.94 -4.36
N ILE A 23 -3.55 -19.04 -5.27
CA ILE A 23 -3.88 -19.11 -6.70
C ILE A 23 -3.18 -20.32 -7.33
N LEU A 24 -1.89 -20.53 -7.07
CA LEU A 24 -1.16 -21.66 -7.64
C LEU A 24 -1.70 -23.01 -7.18
N VAL A 25 -2.11 -23.12 -5.90
CA VAL A 25 -2.68 -24.36 -5.36
C VAL A 25 -4.09 -24.62 -5.89
N THR A 26 -4.94 -23.59 -6.02
CA THR A 26 -6.35 -23.76 -6.39
C THR A 26 -6.60 -23.76 -7.89
N ALA A 27 -5.87 -22.92 -8.62
CA ALA A 27 -6.12 -22.63 -10.02
C ALA A 27 -5.01 -23.17 -10.94
N GLY A 28 -3.92 -23.70 -10.39
CA GLY A 28 -2.80 -24.25 -11.15
C GLY A 28 -1.96 -23.18 -11.88
N TYR A 29 -0.99 -23.64 -12.67
CA TYR A 29 0.01 -22.80 -13.33
C TYR A 29 -0.55 -21.95 -14.49
N SER A 30 -1.69 -22.36 -15.08
CA SER A 30 -2.26 -21.71 -16.27
C SER A 30 -2.88 -20.34 -16.02
N ASN A 31 -3.14 -20.00 -14.75
CA ASN A 31 -3.79 -18.75 -14.40
C ASN A 31 -2.77 -17.63 -14.22
N ILE A 32 -2.96 -16.58 -15.01
CA ILE A 32 -2.14 -15.38 -15.01
C ILE A 32 -2.23 -14.70 -13.64
N VAL A 33 -1.15 -14.82 -12.84
CA VAL A 33 -1.07 -14.32 -11.45
C VAL A 33 -0.78 -12.80 -11.43
N LEU A 34 -1.69 -12.03 -12.04
CA LEU A 34 -1.62 -10.55 -12.09
C LEU A 34 -2.34 -9.89 -10.91
N ILE A 35 -3.20 -10.63 -10.22
CA ILE A 35 -4.01 -10.10 -9.12
C ILE A 35 -3.15 -9.86 -7.86
N SER A 36 -2.13 -10.68 -7.62
CA SER A 36 -1.26 -10.56 -6.45
C SER A 36 -0.41 -9.28 -6.42
N PRO A 37 0.31 -8.86 -7.49
CA PRO A 37 1.06 -7.60 -7.45
C PRO A 37 0.13 -6.39 -7.27
N PHE A 38 -1.10 -6.45 -7.80
CA PHE A 38 -2.09 -5.41 -7.58
C PHE A 38 -2.48 -5.29 -6.11
N LEU A 39 -2.90 -6.41 -5.50
CA LEU A 39 -3.38 -6.44 -4.11
C LEU A 39 -2.24 -6.16 -3.11
N GLY A 40 -1.05 -6.72 -3.32
CA GLY A 40 0.13 -6.38 -2.52
C GLY A 40 0.52 -4.91 -2.64
N GLY A 41 0.44 -4.36 -3.86
CA GLY A 41 0.57 -2.93 -4.10
C GLY A 41 -0.48 -2.11 -3.33
N LEU A 42 -1.75 -2.50 -3.39
CA LEU A 42 -2.87 -1.84 -2.73
C LEU A 42 -2.73 -1.82 -1.20
N VAL A 43 -2.41 -2.96 -0.60
CA VAL A 43 -2.16 -3.06 0.84
C VAL A 43 -0.99 -2.16 1.24
N THR A 44 0.12 -2.21 0.49
CA THR A 44 1.30 -1.36 0.75
C THR A 44 0.97 0.12 0.61
N GLY A 45 0.23 0.48 -0.44
CA GLY A 45 -0.22 1.85 -0.70
C GLY A 45 -1.07 2.41 0.44
N SER A 46 -1.90 1.58 1.08
CA SER A 46 -2.74 2.00 2.20
C SER A 46 -1.96 2.53 3.43
N PHE A 47 -0.64 2.37 3.48
CA PHE A 47 0.22 2.96 4.51
C PHE A 47 0.56 4.43 4.25
N PHE A 48 0.39 4.93 3.03
CA PHE A 48 0.82 6.27 2.61
C PHE A 48 -0.37 7.17 2.25
N ILE A 49 -0.19 8.48 2.42
CA ILE A 49 -1.20 9.50 2.08
C ILE A 49 -0.91 10.09 0.68
N ASP A 50 0.36 10.10 0.25
CA ASP A 50 0.77 10.64 -1.04
C ASP A 50 0.68 9.57 -2.14
N PRO A 51 -0.35 9.61 -3.01
CA PRO A 51 -0.63 8.50 -3.92
C PRO A 51 0.47 8.26 -4.94
N MET A 52 0.93 9.32 -5.62
CA MET A 52 1.93 9.17 -6.67
C MET A 52 3.37 9.06 -6.13
N LYS A 53 3.69 9.79 -5.06
CA LYS A 53 5.08 9.89 -4.59
C LYS A 53 5.50 8.67 -3.78
N ASN A 54 4.65 8.24 -2.85
CA ASN A 54 5.00 7.20 -1.88
C ASN A 54 4.22 5.91 -2.14
N GLY A 55 2.91 6.00 -2.40
CA GLY A 55 2.06 4.85 -2.70
C GLY A 55 2.53 4.03 -3.88
N GLY A 56 2.53 4.64 -5.07
CA GLY A 56 2.91 3.96 -6.30
C GLY A 56 4.34 3.40 -6.27
N LYS A 57 5.31 4.16 -5.73
CA LYS A 57 6.70 3.68 -5.61
C LYS A 57 6.81 2.44 -4.74
N MET A 58 6.11 2.42 -3.61
CA MET A 58 6.16 1.27 -2.70
C MET A 58 5.43 0.07 -3.29
N GLY A 59 4.32 0.29 -4.00
CA GLY A 59 3.65 -0.77 -4.76
C GLY A 59 4.52 -1.37 -5.87
N ALA A 60 5.26 -0.54 -6.61
CA ALA A 60 6.22 -1.01 -7.61
C ALA A 60 7.37 -1.82 -6.99
N ILE A 61 7.91 -1.39 -5.83
CA ILE A 61 8.93 -2.14 -5.09
C ILE A 61 8.40 -3.52 -4.69
N VAL A 62 7.18 -3.59 -4.16
CA VAL A 62 6.57 -4.87 -3.77
C VAL A 62 6.36 -5.78 -4.96
N ALA A 63 5.92 -5.26 -6.11
CA ALA A 63 5.83 -6.05 -7.34
C ALA A 63 7.19 -6.58 -7.79
N ILE A 64 8.25 -5.78 -7.75
CA ILE A 64 9.60 -6.26 -8.10
C ILE A 64 10.04 -7.40 -7.16
N ILE A 65 9.82 -7.25 -5.85
CA ILE A 65 10.13 -8.29 -4.86
C ILE A 65 9.31 -9.55 -5.13
N ASP A 66 8.02 -9.40 -5.44
CA ASP A 66 7.13 -10.51 -5.74
C ASP A 66 7.62 -11.33 -6.94
N ILE A 67 7.87 -10.65 -8.05
CA ILE A 67 8.25 -11.26 -9.33
C ILE A 67 9.61 -11.95 -9.25
N LEU A 68 10.59 -11.28 -8.63
CA LEU A 68 11.99 -11.74 -8.62
C LEU A 68 12.29 -12.75 -7.51
N LEU A 69 11.60 -12.66 -6.36
CA LEU A 69 11.91 -13.48 -5.19
C LEU A 69 10.75 -14.38 -4.82
N ILE A 70 9.60 -13.82 -4.47
CA ILE A 70 8.50 -14.57 -3.85
C ILE A 70 7.97 -15.64 -4.79
N ARG A 71 7.60 -15.24 -6.01
CA ARG A 71 6.99 -16.12 -6.99
C ARG A 71 7.91 -17.26 -7.39
N GLN A 72 9.19 -16.96 -7.59
CA GLN A 72 10.22 -17.95 -7.92
C GLN A 72 10.37 -18.99 -6.79
N ILE A 73 10.41 -18.53 -5.53
CA ILE A 73 10.51 -19.42 -4.37
C ILE A 73 9.26 -20.30 -4.24
N ILE A 74 8.06 -19.71 -4.31
CA ILE A 74 6.80 -20.45 -4.16
C ILE A 74 6.67 -21.51 -5.26
N GLN A 75 6.91 -21.15 -6.52
CA GLN A 75 6.83 -22.09 -7.63
C GLN A 75 7.83 -23.25 -7.47
N THR A 76 9.07 -22.95 -7.10
CA THR A 76 10.11 -23.97 -6.88
C THR A 76 9.70 -24.94 -5.76
N VAL A 77 9.19 -24.41 -4.64
CA VAL A 77 8.76 -25.21 -3.49
C VAL A 77 7.54 -26.07 -3.84
N LEU A 78 6.54 -25.51 -4.53
CA LEU A 78 5.34 -26.24 -4.95
C LEU A 78 5.66 -27.35 -5.97
N LEU A 79 6.62 -27.12 -6.88
CA LEU A 79 7.11 -28.14 -7.81
C LEU A 79 7.82 -29.29 -7.08
N GLN A 80 8.66 -28.98 -6.09
CA GLN A 80 9.34 -30.00 -5.28
C GLN A 80 8.37 -30.85 -4.46
N MET A 81 7.25 -30.27 -4.03
CA MET A 81 6.18 -31.00 -3.33
C MET A 81 5.27 -31.80 -4.27
N GLY A 82 5.47 -31.71 -5.60
CA GLY A 82 4.63 -32.39 -6.58
C GLY A 82 3.19 -31.86 -6.65
N LEU A 83 2.92 -30.67 -6.09
CA LEU A 83 1.59 -30.05 -6.09
C LEU A 83 1.27 -29.35 -7.42
N LEU A 84 2.29 -28.94 -8.18
CA LEU A 84 2.12 -28.31 -9.48
C LEU A 84 2.44 -29.29 -10.60
N THR A 85 1.47 -29.51 -11.48
CA THR A 85 1.69 -30.21 -12.76
C THR A 85 2.14 -29.20 -13.80
N ILE A 86 3.25 -29.49 -14.47
CA ILE A 86 3.80 -28.68 -15.55
C ILE A 86 2.83 -28.76 -16.74
N PRO A 87 2.25 -27.65 -17.22
CA PRO A 87 1.38 -27.70 -18.38
C PRO A 87 2.20 -28.10 -19.63
N PRO A 88 1.63 -28.86 -20.58
CA PRO A 88 2.34 -29.29 -21.79
C PRO A 88 2.65 -28.14 -22.79
N GLU A 89 2.13 -26.93 -22.58
CA GLU A 89 2.29 -25.76 -23.46
C GLU A 89 3.72 -25.19 -23.54
N ILE A 90 4.66 -25.69 -22.74
CA ILE A 90 6.05 -25.16 -22.68
C ILE A 90 6.83 -25.53 -23.95
N SER A 91 6.43 -26.58 -24.69
CA SER A 91 7.11 -27.02 -25.91
C SER A 91 6.98 -26.05 -27.09
N GLU A 92 5.91 -25.23 -27.14
CA GLU A 92 5.77 -24.23 -28.22
C GLU A 92 6.66 -23.00 -27.99
N ILE A 93 6.93 -22.66 -26.72
CA ILE A 93 7.71 -21.49 -26.32
C ILE A 93 9.21 -21.73 -26.56
N GLU A 94 9.68 -22.97 -26.46
CA GLU A 94 11.09 -23.33 -26.70
C GLU A 94 11.53 -23.10 -28.17
N SER A 95 10.57 -23.09 -29.09
CA SER A 95 10.80 -22.80 -30.52
C SER A 95 10.95 -21.31 -30.85
N LEU A 96 10.62 -20.41 -29.91
CA LEU A 96 10.79 -18.97 -30.07
C LEU A 96 12.26 -18.60 -29.91
N GLY A 97 12.81 -17.86 -30.89
CA GLY A 97 14.18 -17.36 -30.80
C GLY A 97 14.41 -16.48 -29.56
N LEU A 98 15.63 -16.53 -29.02
CA LEU A 98 16.08 -15.77 -27.84
C LEU A 98 15.63 -14.28 -27.80
N PRO A 99 15.71 -13.48 -28.89
CA PRO A 99 15.29 -12.08 -28.83
C PRO A 99 13.77 -11.93 -28.60
N MET A 100 12.96 -12.83 -29.14
CA MET A 100 11.51 -12.80 -28.95
C MET A 100 11.13 -13.16 -27.50
N LEU A 101 11.83 -14.13 -26.92
CA LEU A 101 11.61 -14.56 -25.54
C LEU A 101 11.98 -13.45 -24.54
N LEU A 102 13.11 -12.77 -24.75
CA LEU A 102 13.49 -11.59 -23.97
C LEU A 102 12.47 -10.47 -24.08
N PHE A 103 11.94 -10.22 -25.28
CA PHE A 103 10.93 -9.19 -25.51
C PHE A 103 9.63 -9.48 -24.72
N LEU A 104 9.15 -10.72 -24.76
CA LEU A 104 7.97 -11.14 -23.99
C LEU A 104 8.19 -11.05 -22.47
N LEU A 105 9.38 -11.44 -22.00
CA LEU A 105 9.73 -11.32 -20.58
C LEU A 105 9.71 -9.85 -20.15
N ILE A 106 10.31 -8.95 -20.92
CA ILE A 106 10.31 -7.50 -20.64
C ILE A 106 8.89 -6.96 -20.61
N ILE A 107 8.03 -7.31 -21.57
CA ILE A 107 6.63 -6.89 -21.58
C ILE A 107 5.91 -7.37 -20.32
N SER A 108 6.06 -8.66 -19.97
CA SER A 108 5.39 -9.22 -18.79
C SER A 108 5.83 -8.50 -17.50
N PHE A 109 7.13 -8.18 -17.41
CA PHE A 109 7.70 -7.47 -16.29
C PHE A 109 7.16 -6.04 -16.19
N LEU A 110 7.08 -5.32 -17.31
CA LEU A 110 6.52 -3.97 -17.35
C LEU A 110 5.03 -3.94 -16.98
N ILE A 111 4.26 -4.93 -17.42
CA ILE A 111 2.84 -5.06 -17.06
C ILE A 111 2.70 -5.26 -15.56
N GLN A 112 3.45 -6.19 -14.97
CA GLN A 112 3.35 -6.50 -13.54
C GLN A 112 3.84 -5.33 -12.67
N LEU A 113 4.89 -4.62 -13.11
CA LEU A 113 5.35 -3.39 -12.46
C LEU A 113 4.26 -2.32 -12.52
N GLY A 114 3.64 -2.11 -13.68
CA GLY A 114 2.53 -1.16 -13.85
C GLY A 114 1.34 -1.48 -12.95
N ILE A 115 1.01 -2.76 -12.81
CA ILE A 115 -0.08 -3.23 -11.95
C ILE A 115 0.24 -2.99 -10.47
N GLY A 116 1.46 -3.33 -10.02
CA GLY A 116 1.89 -3.06 -8.64
C GLY A 116 1.92 -1.57 -8.30
N PHE A 117 2.41 -0.75 -9.24
CA PHE A 117 2.36 0.70 -9.13
C PHE A 117 0.92 1.20 -9.00
N GLY A 118 0.03 0.73 -9.88
CA GLY A 118 -1.40 1.06 -9.87
C GLY A 118 -2.06 0.72 -8.55
N GLY A 119 -1.82 -0.50 -8.03
CA GLY A 119 -2.28 -0.92 -6.70
C GLY A 119 -1.82 0.05 -5.61
N GLY A 120 -0.52 0.38 -5.60
CA GLY A 120 0.05 1.33 -4.63
C GLY A 120 -0.57 2.73 -4.66
N VAL A 121 -0.87 3.24 -5.85
CA VAL A 121 -1.57 4.52 -6.05
C VAL A 121 -2.99 4.44 -5.50
N VAL A 122 -3.73 3.39 -5.84
CA VAL A 122 -5.12 3.18 -5.40
C VAL A 122 -5.19 3.04 -3.89
N GLY A 123 -4.32 2.23 -3.28
CA GLY A 123 -4.27 2.05 -1.82
C GLY A 123 -4.04 3.36 -1.07
N SER A 124 -3.11 4.18 -1.54
CA SER A 124 -2.87 5.50 -0.95
C SER A 124 -4.03 6.46 -1.15
N TYR A 125 -4.67 6.40 -2.33
CA TYR A 125 -5.82 7.23 -2.64
C TYR A 125 -6.99 6.93 -1.69
N ILE A 126 -7.28 5.65 -1.46
CA ILE A 126 -8.31 5.19 -0.52
C ILE A 126 -8.00 5.69 0.89
N LYS A 127 -6.75 5.51 1.37
CA LYS A 127 -6.34 5.98 2.69
C LYS A 127 -6.58 7.48 2.87
N ARG A 128 -6.19 8.28 1.88
CA ARG A 128 -6.36 9.75 1.91
C ARG A 128 -7.82 10.18 2.00
N ARG A 129 -8.74 9.42 1.40
CA ARG A 129 -10.19 9.68 1.48
C ARG A 129 -10.79 9.26 2.82
N MET A 130 -10.22 8.25 3.48
CA MET A 130 -10.72 7.73 4.75
C MET A 130 -10.19 8.49 5.97
N THR A 131 -9.05 9.17 5.87
CA THR A 131 -8.52 9.96 7.00
C THR A 131 -9.41 11.18 7.23
N PRO A 132 -10.10 11.29 8.39
CA PRO A 132 -10.90 12.47 8.69
C PRO A 132 -10.00 13.71 8.77
N PRO A 133 -10.54 14.89 8.42
CA PRO A 133 -9.79 16.14 8.57
C PRO A 133 -9.36 16.30 10.04
N PRO A 134 -8.21 16.96 10.30
CA PRO A 134 -7.77 17.25 11.65
C PRO A 134 -8.92 17.91 12.41
N GLN A 135 -9.28 17.35 13.57
CA GLN A 135 -10.31 17.96 14.41
C GLN A 135 -9.85 19.36 14.80
N PRO A 136 -10.72 20.39 14.72
CA PRO A 136 -10.38 21.71 15.21
C PRO A 136 -9.97 21.62 16.69
N PRO A 137 -9.00 22.43 17.13
CA PRO A 137 -8.51 22.34 18.51
C PRO A 137 -9.68 22.55 19.49
N PRO A 138 -9.64 21.93 20.68
CA PRO A 138 -10.72 22.05 21.65
C PRO A 138 -10.99 23.52 21.96
N LEU A 139 -12.27 23.90 21.96
CA LEU A 139 -12.72 25.23 22.37
C LEU A 139 -12.26 25.47 23.80
N ASN A 140 -11.54 26.57 24.03
CA ASN A 140 -11.23 27.00 25.39
C ASN A 140 -12.50 27.59 26.02
N VAL A 141 -12.62 27.52 27.33
CA VAL A 141 -13.69 28.20 28.07
C VAL A 141 -13.07 29.44 28.72
N CYS A 142 -13.68 30.61 28.51
CA CYS A 142 -13.23 31.84 29.13
C CYS A 142 -13.41 31.73 30.66
N PRO A 143 -12.36 31.94 31.48
CA PRO A 143 -12.47 31.82 32.94
C PRO A 143 -13.33 32.94 33.57
N TYR A 144 -13.50 34.06 32.88
CA TYR A 144 -14.22 35.23 33.39
C TYR A 144 -15.72 35.17 33.15
N CYS A 145 -16.16 34.76 31.95
CA CYS A 145 -17.58 34.74 31.57
C CYS A 145 -18.13 33.36 31.23
N LYS A 146 -17.30 32.30 31.29
CA LYS A 146 -17.64 30.92 30.93
C LYS A 146 -18.09 30.72 29.47
N ALA A 147 -17.93 31.73 28.61
CA ALA A 147 -18.21 31.60 27.19
C ALA A 147 -17.19 30.68 26.51
N LYS A 148 -17.63 29.92 25.51
CA LYS A 148 -16.74 29.13 24.66
C LYS A 148 -15.98 30.06 23.72
N VAL A 149 -14.66 30.03 23.80
CA VAL A 149 -13.76 30.86 23.01
C VAL A 149 -12.94 30.01 22.03
N PRO A 150 -12.64 30.56 20.84
CA PRO A 150 -11.76 29.88 19.90
C PRO A 150 -10.42 29.57 20.56
N PRO A 151 -9.82 28.40 20.28
CA PRO A 151 -8.47 28.09 20.74
C PRO A 151 -7.48 29.14 20.21
N GLY A 152 -6.59 29.62 21.09
CA GLY A 152 -5.61 30.66 20.73
C GLY A 152 -6.14 32.10 20.73
N ALA A 153 -7.40 32.34 21.13
CA ALA A 153 -7.92 33.69 21.32
C ALA A 153 -7.12 34.42 22.41
N ILE A 154 -6.59 35.61 22.09
CA ILE A 154 -5.88 36.48 23.04
C ILE A 154 -6.89 37.24 23.92
N TYR A 155 -8.06 37.56 23.36
CA TYR A 155 -9.15 38.25 24.05
C TYR A 155 -10.45 37.48 23.89
N CYS A 156 -11.31 37.54 24.90
CA CYS A 156 -12.65 36.99 24.82
C CYS A 156 -13.55 37.92 23.99
N PRO A 157 -14.18 37.45 22.89
CA PRO A 157 -15.09 38.27 22.08
C PRO A 157 -16.42 38.56 22.78
N TYR A 158 -16.73 37.84 23.87
CA TYR A 158 -17.99 38.01 24.61
C TYR A 158 -17.88 38.98 25.79
N CYS A 159 -16.73 39.02 26.47
CA CYS A 159 -16.55 39.87 27.67
C CYS A 159 -15.33 40.81 27.59
N GLY A 160 -14.53 40.76 26.53
CA GLY A 160 -13.34 41.59 26.37
C GLY A 160 -12.14 41.19 27.22
N ALA A 161 -12.25 40.17 28.09
CA ALA A 161 -11.17 39.78 29.00
C ALA A 161 -9.95 39.24 28.25
N ASN A 162 -8.75 39.62 28.72
CA ASN A 162 -7.48 39.12 28.20
C ASN A 162 -7.23 37.69 28.68
N LEU A 163 -7.10 36.76 27.74
CA LEU A 163 -6.94 35.33 27.99
C LEU A 163 -5.46 34.90 28.09
N LYS A 164 -4.50 35.77 27.74
CA LYS A 164 -3.05 35.49 27.90
C LYS A 164 -2.60 35.47 29.35
N GLU A 165 -3.26 36.23 30.22
CA GLU A 165 -2.89 36.39 31.63
C GLU A 165 -3.58 35.35 32.53
N ALA A 166 -4.58 34.64 31.99
CA ALA A 166 -5.23 33.54 32.70
C ALA A 166 -4.31 32.32 32.73
N LYS A 167 -3.67 32.09 33.88
CA LYS A 167 -2.91 30.86 34.17
C LYS A 167 -3.77 29.64 33.81
N PRO A 168 -3.31 28.72 32.94
CA PRO A 168 -4.11 27.56 32.58
C PRO A 168 -4.39 26.73 33.84
N PRO A 169 -5.63 26.26 34.05
CA PRO A 169 -5.92 25.31 35.11
C PRO A 169 -5.05 24.06 34.89
N ARG A 170 -4.30 23.69 35.93
CA ARG A 170 -3.60 22.39 35.98
C ARG A 170 -4.67 21.33 36.20
N PHE A 171 -4.99 20.58 35.15
CA PHE A 171 -5.73 19.33 35.25
C PHE A 171 -4.75 18.17 35.34
#